data_AF-A0A370SQZ4-F1
#
_entry.id   AF-A0A370SQZ4-F1
#
_cell.length_a   1.000
_cell.length_b   1.000
_cell.length_c   1.000
_cell.angle_alpha   90.00
_cell.angle_beta   90.00
_cell.angle_gamma   90.00
#
_symmetry.space_group_name_H-M   'P 1'
#
loop_
_entity.id
_entity.type
_entity.pdbx_description
1 polymer ?
#
loop_
_entity_poly.entity_id
_entity_poly.type
_entity_poly.pdbx_seq_one_letter_code
_entity_poly.pdbx_strand_id
1 'polypeptide(L)'
;MAGKQKTPDQATQAVILREAGWTVSAIANRLAISISTVQRLLKKHNAVAGAGTQALIEKARDELLTTAYSLESVQQAAASLIADELALTQQIRLKLANAIESLDPSDPVAFRGLAAASTTLKLTQDVTRRALPIEKLNQALEIDEIPELRIHIMTEDDVAEMRAQQRLEEAERDGDLQGAEDELENLRWMESRRLAQLEQADDDIVCEGDDSLMTGT
;
A
#
# COMPACT_ATOMS: atom_id res chain seq x y z
N MET A 1 -44.80 21.79 -5.65
CA MET A 1 -43.47 21.47 -6.21
C MET A 1 -43.31 19.95 -6.20
N ALA A 2 -43.42 19.32 -7.37
CA ALA A 2 -43.46 17.86 -7.54
C ALA A 2 -42.13 17.23 -7.13
N GLY A 3 -42.18 16.26 -6.21
CA GLY A 3 -41.00 15.54 -5.73
C GLY A 3 -40.43 14.66 -6.83
N LYS A 4 -39.18 14.92 -7.24
CA LYS A 4 -38.37 13.98 -8.04
C LYS A 4 -38.42 12.61 -7.35
N GLN A 5 -39.08 11.64 -7.99
CA GLN A 5 -39.01 10.24 -7.62
C GLN A 5 -37.53 9.86 -7.60
N LYS A 6 -37.03 9.43 -6.44
CA LYS A 6 -35.64 8.99 -6.28
C LYS A 6 -35.43 7.78 -7.18
N THR A 7 -34.33 7.78 -7.91
CA THR A 7 -33.90 6.69 -8.80
C THR A 7 -34.02 5.36 -8.04
N PRO A 8 -34.75 4.36 -8.55
CA PRO A 8 -34.97 3.06 -7.88
C PRO A 8 -33.69 2.36 -7.39
N ASP A 9 -32.57 2.69 -8.02
CA ASP A 9 -31.23 2.20 -7.71
C ASP A 9 -30.75 2.59 -6.29
N GLN A 10 -30.93 3.84 -5.86
CA GLN A 10 -30.47 4.30 -4.54
C GLN A 10 -31.26 3.68 -3.37
N ALA A 11 -32.55 3.40 -3.58
CA ALA A 11 -33.37 2.74 -2.58
C ALA A 11 -32.91 1.30 -2.35
N THR A 12 -32.61 0.59 -3.44
CA THR A 12 -32.13 -0.79 -3.42
C THR A 12 -30.75 -0.89 -2.77
N GLN A 13 -29.83 0.01 -3.14
CA GLN A 13 -28.49 0.08 -2.54
C GLN A 13 -28.54 0.35 -1.03
N ALA A 14 -29.41 1.26 -0.56
CA ALA A 14 -29.55 1.55 0.86
C ALA A 14 -30.03 0.32 1.66
N VAL A 15 -30.98 -0.46 1.11
CA VAL A 15 -31.47 -1.69 1.72
C VAL A 15 -30.38 -2.74 1.79
N ILE A 16 -29.66 -2.99 0.68
CA ILE A 16 -28.57 -3.97 0.62
C ILE A 16 -27.48 -3.63 1.65
N LEU A 17 -27.04 -2.36 1.71
CA LEU A 17 -26.03 -1.93 2.68
C LEU A 17 -26.52 -2.09 4.13
N ARG A 18 -27.80 -1.81 4.38
CA ARG A 18 -28.40 -1.99 5.70
C ARG A 18 -28.42 -3.46 6.11
N GLU A 19 -28.87 -4.33 5.23
CA GLU A 19 -28.90 -5.78 5.46
C GLU A 19 -27.49 -6.36 5.63
N ALA A 20 -26.48 -5.75 4.99
CA ALA A 20 -25.07 -6.04 5.19
C ALA A 20 -24.49 -5.46 6.49
N GLY A 21 -25.31 -4.86 7.36
CA GLY A 21 -24.91 -4.43 8.70
C GLY A 21 -24.44 -2.97 8.81
N TRP A 22 -24.54 -2.17 7.75
CA TRP A 22 -24.10 -0.79 7.79
C TRP A 22 -25.00 0.09 8.67
N THR A 23 -24.38 1.06 9.35
CA THR A 23 -25.11 2.06 10.14
C THR A 23 -25.77 3.08 9.22
N VAL A 24 -26.86 3.69 9.68
CA VAL A 24 -27.61 4.71 8.91
C VAL A 24 -26.71 5.87 8.49
N SER A 25 -25.79 6.29 9.37
CA SER A 25 -24.83 7.36 9.09
C SER A 25 -23.80 6.95 8.03
N ALA A 26 -23.31 5.71 8.07
CA ALA A 26 -22.38 5.21 7.07
C ALA A 26 -23.02 5.09 5.68
N ILE A 27 -24.28 4.65 5.60
CA ILE A 27 -25.06 4.59 4.36
C ILE A 27 -25.32 6.00 3.80
N ALA A 28 -25.65 6.96 4.67
CA ALA A 28 -25.87 8.35 4.30
C ALA A 28 -24.62 8.96 3.64
N ASN A 29 -23.45 8.71 4.24
CA ASN A 29 -22.18 9.17 3.70
C ASN A 29 -21.83 8.46 2.39
N ARG A 30 -21.97 7.12 2.31
CA ARG A 30 -21.62 6.33 1.11
C ARG A 30 -22.48 6.68 -0.11
N LEU A 31 -23.77 6.91 0.10
CA LEU A 31 -24.71 7.25 -0.97
C LEU A 31 -24.83 8.77 -1.20
N ALA A 32 -24.06 9.59 -0.47
CA ALA A 32 -24.12 11.06 -0.50
C ALA A 32 -25.55 11.63 -0.35
N ILE A 33 -26.32 11.07 0.58
CA ILE A 33 -27.71 11.46 0.86
C ILE A 33 -27.92 11.75 2.35
N SER A 34 -28.94 12.56 2.68
CA SER A 34 -29.20 12.91 4.08
C SER A 34 -29.56 11.69 4.95
N ILE A 35 -29.21 11.73 6.24
CA ILE A 35 -29.59 10.70 7.22
C ILE A 35 -31.12 10.50 7.24
N SER A 36 -31.89 11.60 7.22
CA SER A 36 -33.36 11.57 7.15
C SER A 36 -33.88 10.87 5.89
N THR A 37 -33.16 11.01 4.79
CA THR A 37 -33.45 10.31 3.54
C THR A 37 -33.23 8.81 3.69
N VAL A 38 -32.09 8.38 4.26
CA VAL A 38 -31.79 6.96 4.48
C VAL A 38 -32.84 6.32 5.38
N GLN A 39 -33.14 6.96 6.51
CA GLN A 39 -34.18 6.47 7.44
C GLN A 39 -35.53 6.28 6.76
N ARG A 40 -35.95 7.22 5.90
CA ARG A 40 -37.20 7.10 5.14
C ARG A 40 -37.18 5.95 4.14
N LEU A 41 -36.05 5.73 3.46
CA LEU A 41 -35.88 4.63 2.51
C LEU A 41 -35.92 3.27 3.22
N LEU A 42 -35.14 3.11 4.30
CA LEU A 42 -35.09 1.87 5.06
C LEU A 42 -36.44 1.52 5.70
N LYS A 43 -37.16 2.52 6.24
CA LYS A 43 -38.49 2.34 6.83
C LYS A 43 -39.53 1.92 5.78
N LYS A 44 -39.44 2.41 4.54
CA LYS A 44 -40.34 2.02 3.45
C LYS A 44 -40.18 0.55 3.05
N HIS A 45 -38.97 0.00 3.23
CA HIS A 45 -38.61 -1.36 2.81
C HIS A 45 -38.40 -2.35 3.97
N ASN A 46 -38.67 -1.95 5.23
CA ASN A 46 -38.47 -2.76 6.45
C ASN A 46 -37.07 -3.39 6.60
N ALA A 47 -36.04 -2.73 6.10
CA ALA A 47 -34.67 -3.26 6.13
C ALA A 47 -34.08 -3.25 7.56
N VAL A 48 -33.58 -4.40 8.01
CA VAL A 48 -32.98 -4.61 9.34
C VAL A 48 -31.47 -4.80 9.22
N ALA A 49 -30.71 -4.33 10.21
CA ALA A 49 -29.26 -4.50 10.22
C ALA A 49 -28.88 -5.98 10.34
N GLY A 50 -28.03 -6.48 9.43
CA GLY A 50 -27.49 -7.83 9.52
C GLY A 50 -28.43 -8.96 9.08
N ALA A 51 -29.48 -8.65 8.30
CA ALA A 51 -30.39 -9.66 7.76
C ALA A 51 -29.84 -10.39 6.52
N GLY A 52 -28.70 -9.94 5.96
CA GLY A 52 -28.05 -10.58 4.80
C GLY A 52 -27.29 -11.86 5.15
N THR A 53 -26.79 -12.56 4.13
CA THR A 53 -25.92 -13.73 4.32
C THR A 53 -24.61 -13.32 5.02
N GLN A 54 -24.13 -14.11 5.99
CA GLN A 54 -22.95 -13.81 6.82
C GLN A 54 -21.71 -13.35 6.02
N ALA A 55 -21.42 -13.98 4.88
CA ALA A 55 -20.30 -13.60 4.02
C ALA A 55 -20.44 -12.20 3.40
N LEU A 56 -21.66 -11.75 3.09
CA LEU A 56 -21.91 -10.38 2.60
C LEU A 56 -21.81 -9.37 3.74
N ILE A 57 -22.21 -9.75 4.97
CA ILE A 57 -22.06 -8.89 6.15
C ILE A 57 -20.58 -8.69 6.49
N GLU A 58 -19.77 -9.74 6.45
CA GLU A 58 -18.33 -9.68 6.70
C GLU A 58 -17.61 -8.84 5.65
N LYS A 59 -17.83 -9.12 4.35
CA LYS A 59 -17.24 -8.31 3.28
C LYS A 59 -17.63 -6.83 3.38
N ALA A 60 -18.89 -6.53 3.68
CA ALA A 60 -19.35 -5.16 3.81
C ALA A 60 -18.80 -4.47 5.06
N ARG A 61 -18.56 -5.20 6.16
CA ARG A 61 -17.90 -4.70 7.37
C ARG A 61 -16.43 -4.39 7.10
N ASP A 62 -15.75 -5.28 6.39
CA ASP A 62 -14.36 -5.08 6.01
C ASP A 62 -14.24 -3.87 5.08
N GLU A 63 -15.09 -3.74 4.05
CA GLU A 63 -15.14 -2.54 3.20
C GLU A 63 -15.39 -1.26 3.99
N LEU A 64 -16.26 -1.28 5.02
CA LEU A 64 -16.52 -0.13 5.88
C LEU A 64 -15.26 0.24 6.66
N LEU A 65 -14.59 -0.76 7.27
CA LEU A 65 -13.34 -0.55 7.99
C LEU A 65 -12.26 -0.01 7.07
N THR A 66 -12.06 -0.61 5.89
CA THR A 66 -11.08 -0.14 4.90
C THR A 66 -11.38 1.29 4.47
N THR A 67 -12.65 1.63 4.19
CA THR A 67 -13.05 2.99 3.79
C THR A 67 -12.88 3.99 4.93
N ALA A 68 -13.15 3.58 6.18
CA ALA A 68 -12.93 4.42 7.35
C ALA A 68 -11.43 4.66 7.58
N TYR A 69 -10.59 3.64 7.43
CA TYR A 69 -9.14 3.74 7.58
C TYR A 69 -8.43 4.36 6.37
N SER A 70 -9.06 4.45 5.19
CA SER A 70 -8.49 5.14 4.02
C SER A 70 -8.72 6.65 4.03
N LEU A 71 -9.54 7.16 4.96
CA LEU A 71 -9.73 8.60 5.14
C LEU A 71 -8.52 9.17 5.86
N GLU A 72 -7.80 10.09 5.21
CA GLU A 72 -6.62 10.76 5.74
C GLU A 72 -6.89 11.41 7.12
N SER A 73 -8.09 11.97 7.33
CA SER A 73 -8.50 12.54 8.62
C SER A 73 -8.64 11.50 9.74
N VAL A 74 -9.05 10.27 9.40
CA VAL A 74 -9.15 9.16 10.37
C VAL A 74 -7.77 8.60 10.66
N GLN A 75 -6.89 8.50 9.66
CA GLN A 75 -5.49 8.13 9.86
C GLN A 75 -4.78 9.14 10.75
N GLN A 76 -4.99 10.44 10.52
CA GLN A 76 -4.42 11.50 11.34
C GLN A 76 -4.96 11.48 12.77
N ALA A 77 -6.26 11.25 12.96
CA ALA A 77 -6.86 11.09 14.29
C ALA A 77 -6.33 9.84 15.01
N ALA A 78 -6.21 8.72 14.31
CA ALA A 78 -5.63 7.49 14.85
C ALA A 78 -4.16 7.68 15.22
N ALA A 79 -3.37 8.35 14.37
CA ALA A 79 -1.97 8.68 14.64
C ALA A 79 -1.84 9.60 15.87
N SER A 80 -2.70 10.61 16.00
CA SER A 80 -2.74 11.48 17.18
C SER A 80 -3.04 10.69 18.46
N LEU A 81 -4.04 9.81 18.43
CA LEU A 81 -4.39 8.98 19.58
C LEU A 81 -3.25 8.03 19.98
N ILE A 82 -2.55 7.46 18.99
CA ILE A 82 -1.36 6.62 19.24
C ILE A 82 -0.22 7.46 19.84
N ALA A 83 0.03 8.66 19.32
CA ALA A 83 1.05 9.56 19.85
C ALA A 83 0.78 9.96 21.31
N ASP A 84 -0.48 10.26 21.63
CA ASP A 84 -0.91 10.57 22.99
C ASP A 84 -0.73 9.37 23.94
N GLU A 85 -1.11 8.16 23.49
CA GLU A 85 -0.93 6.91 24.26
C GLU A 85 0.55 6.61 24.55
N LEU A 86 1.44 6.86 23.57
CA LEU A 86 2.88 6.72 23.75
C LEU A 86 3.42 7.73 24.78
N ALA A 87 2.97 8.99 24.72
CA ALA A 87 3.37 10.02 25.67
C ALA A 87 2.92 9.67 27.10
N LEU A 88 1.69 9.17 27.28
CA LEU A 88 1.19 8.70 28.57
C LEU A 88 1.96 7.50 29.09
N THR A 89 2.27 6.53 28.22
CA THR A 89 3.10 5.36 28.58
C THR A 89 4.48 5.78 29.05
N GLN A 90 5.11 6.75 28.39
CA GLN A 90 6.40 7.29 28.81
C GLN A 90 6.33 7.96 30.18
N GLN A 91 5.28 8.76 30.43
CA GLN A 91 5.07 9.39 31.75
C GLN A 91 4.86 8.35 32.85
N ILE A 92 4.06 7.32 32.60
CA ILE A 92 3.83 6.21 33.54
C ILE A 92 5.15 5.53 33.90
N ARG A 93 5.99 5.23 32.89
CA ARG A 93 7.31 4.61 33.10
C ARG A 93 8.25 5.49 33.92
N LEU A 94 8.32 6.79 33.65
CA LEU A 94 9.11 7.74 34.43
C LEU A 94 8.64 7.81 35.89
N LYS A 95 7.32 7.90 36.12
CA LYS A 95 6.76 7.92 37.47
C LYS A 95 7.02 6.62 38.22
N LEU A 96 6.94 5.48 37.53
CA LEU A 96 7.28 4.17 38.09
C LEU A 96 8.76 4.07 38.46
N ALA A 97 9.67 4.52 37.60
CA ALA A 97 11.10 4.54 37.89
C ALA A 97 11.39 5.35 39.16
N ASN A 98 10.87 6.58 39.24
CA ASN A 98 11.02 7.43 40.42
C ASN A 98 10.41 6.81 41.68
N ALA A 99 9.25 6.14 41.55
CA ALA A 99 8.61 5.47 42.67
C ALA A 99 9.45 4.28 43.17
N ILE A 100 10.02 3.48 42.26
CA ILE A 100 10.90 2.35 42.59
C ILE A 100 12.17 2.83 43.30
N GLU A 101 12.76 3.94 42.87
CA GLU A 101 13.94 4.53 43.52
C GLU A 101 13.67 4.97 44.97
N SER A 102 12.42 5.31 45.29
CA SER A 102 12.01 5.73 46.64
C SER A 102 11.63 4.58 47.59
N LEU A 103 11.59 3.33 47.10
CA LEU A 103 11.22 2.17 47.91
C LEU A 103 12.38 1.71 48.79
N ASP A 104 12.12 1.44 50.07
CA ASP A 104 13.07 0.78 50.96
C ASP A 104 13.10 -0.73 50.69
N PRO A 105 14.24 -1.32 50.25
CA PRO A 105 14.36 -2.75 50.00
C PRO A 105 14.15 -3.63 51.23
N SER A 106 14.23 -3.04 52.43
CA SER A 106 14.07 -3.74 53.71
C SER A 106 12.60 -3.82 54.17
N ASP A 107 11.71 -3.03 53.54
CA ASP A 107 10.29 -3.00 53.89
C ASP A 107 9.50 -4.04 53.06
N PRO A 108 8.80 -5.00 53.69
CA PRO A 108 7.91 -5.93 53.01
C PRO A 108 6.84 -5.29 52.12
N VAL A 109 6.45 -4.04 52.40
CA VAL A 109 5.51 -3.26 51.56
C VAL A 109 6.13 -2.91 50.20
N ALA A 110 7.45 -2.76 50.11
CA ALA A 110 8.15 -2.47 48.86
C ALA A 110 7.96 -3.58 47.82
N PHE A 111 7.89 -4.86 48.23
CA PHE A 111 7.61 -5.97 47.31
C PHE A 111 6.22 -5.87 46.67
N ARG A 112 5.22 -5.31 47.36
CA ARG A 112 3.89 -5.05 46.79
C ARG A 112 3.94 -3.92 45.78
N GLY A 113 4.69 -2.86 46.07
CA GLY A 113 4.95 -1.76 45.14
C GLY A 113 5.63 -2.25 43.86
N LEU A 114 6.65 -3.11 43.99
CA LEU A 114 7.34 -3.72 42.86
C LEU A 114 6.45 -4.64 42.02
N ALA A 115 5.59 -5.44 42.65
CA ALA A 115 4.63 -6.28 41.94
C ALA A 115 3.60 -5.45 41.15
N ALA A 116 3.09 -4.37 41.76
CA ALA A 116 2.21 -3.42 41.08
C ALA A 116 2.93 -2.73 39.91
N ALA A 117 4.18 -2.30 40.11
CA ALA A 117 5.02 -1.69 39.09
C ALA A 117 5.26 -2.63 37.89
N SER A 118 5.61 -3.88 38.16
CA SER A 118 5.80 -4.92 37.14
C SER A 118 4.51 -5.16 36.33
N THR A 119 3.36 -5.19 37.00
CA THR A 119 2.05 -5.37 36.35
C THR A 119 1.73 -4.20 35.43
N THR A 120 1.93 -2.96 35.89
CA THR A 120 1.72 -1.76 35.06
C THR A 120 2.67 -1.73 33.86
N LEU A 121 3.93 -2.10 34.03
CA LEU A 121 4.89 -2.20 32.90
C LEU A 121 4.45 -3.24 31.87
N LYS A 122 4.01 -4.43 32.33
CA LYS A 122 3.49 -5.47 31.44
C LYS A 122 2.27 -4.99 30.65
N LEU A 123 1.28 -4.41 31.34
CA LEU A 123 0.05 -3.93 30.71
C LEU A 123 0.32 -2.84 29.67
N THR A 124 1.18 -1.86 30.00
CA THR A 124 1.55 -0.81 29.03
C THR A 124 2.32 -1.37 27.82
N GLN A 125 3.17 -2.38 28.03
CA GLN A 125 3.88 -3.06 26.94
C GLN A 125 2.92 -3.86 26.02
N ASP A 126 1.95 -4.58 26.60
CA ASP A 126 0.95 -5.35 25.85
C ASP A 126 0.06 -4.43 25.02
N VAL A 127 -0.39 -3.30 25.59
CA VAL A 127 -1.17 -2.28 24.87
C VAL A 127 -0.35 -1.65 23.75
N THR A 128 0.91 -1.27 24.00
CA THR A 128 1.79 -0.65 22.99
C THR A 128 2.02 -1.59 21.80
N ARG A 129 2.31 -2.88 22.05
CA ARG A 129 2.49 -3.88 20.98
C ARG A 129 1.23 -4.11 20.15
N ARG A 130 0.05 -3.99 20.76
CA ARG A 130 -1.23 -4.16 20.06
C ARG A 130 -1.62 -2.92 19.25
N ALA A 131 -1.31 -1.72 19.77
CA ALA A 131 -1.59 -0.44 19.11
C ALA A 131 -0.63 -0.19 17.93
N LEU A 132 0.63 -0.61 18.07
CA LEU A 132 1.66 -0.54 17.03
C LEU A 132 2.15 -1.95 16.72
N PRO A 133 1.49 -2.68 15.79
CA PRO A 133 2.00 -3.97 15.34
C PRO A 133 3.28 -3.74 14.53
N ILE A 134 4.43 -3.74 15.22
CA ILE A 134 5.77 -3.52 14.64
C ILE A 134 6.04 -4.52 13.50
N GLU A 135 5.60 -5.78 13.65
CA GLU A 135 5.65 -6.77 12.56
C GLU A 135 4.87 -6.35 11.30
N LYS A 136 3.72 -5.69 11.44
CA LYS A 136 2.94 -5.21 10.29
C LYS A 136 3.51 -3.93 9.68
N LEU A 137 4.14 -3.08 10.49
CA LEU A 137 4.87 -1.90 10.00
C LEU A 137 6.08 -2.33 9.16
N ASN A 138 6.80 -3.37 9.59
CA ASN A 138 7.89 -3.94 8.81
C ASN A 138 7.39 -4.55 7.48
N GLN A 139 6.27 -5.29 7.50
CA GLN A 139 5.63 -5.81 6.27
C GLN A 139 5.09 -4.71 5.35
N ALA A 140 4.65 -3.56 5.89
CA ALA A 140 4.17 -2.44 5.07
C ALA A 140 5.32 -1.61 4.46
N LEU A 141 6.52 -1.69 5.03
CA LEU A 141 7.74 -1.10 4.48
C LEU A 141 8.38 -2.01 3.40
N GLU A 142 8.08 -3.31 3.43
CA GLU A 142 8.32 -4.25 2.31
C GLU A 142 7.27 -3.99 1.22
N ILE A 143 7.40 -2.88 0.50
CA ILE A 143 6.75 -2.73 -0.80
C ILE A 143 7.52 -3.67 -1.74
N ASP A 144 6.98 -4.88 -1.98
CA ASP A 144 7.41 -5.71 -3.10
C ASP A 144 7.24 -4.88 -4.38
N GLU A 145 8.34 -4.48 -5.00
CA GLU A 145 8.32 -3.81 -6.30
C GLU A 145 7.59 -4.74 -7.28
N ILE A 146 6.40 -4.31 -7.72
CA ILE A 146 5.62 -5.06 -8.70
C ILE A 146 6.46 -5.16 -9.97
N PRO A 147 6.71 -6.37 -10.52
CA PRO A 147 7.54 -6.51 -11.70
C PRO A 147 6.92 -5.76 -12.88
N GLU A 148 7.69 -4.82 -13.45
CA GLU A 148 7.27 -4.05 -14.63
C GLU A 148 7.32 -4.94 -15.88
N LEU A 149 6.18 -5.10 -16.57
CA LEU A 149 6.16 -5.72 -17.90
C LEU A 149 6.63 -4.69 -18.94
N ARG A 150 7.84 -4.87 -19.48
CA ARG A 150 8.38 -4.07 -20.59
C ARG A 150 8.18 -4.81 -21.91
N ILE A 151 7.42 -4.22 -22.83
CA ILE A 151 7.22 -4.75 -24.19
C ILE A 151 8.20 -4.02 -25.12
N HIS A 152 9.15 -4.75 -25.69
CA HIS A 152 10.11 -4.24 -26.67
C HIS A 152 9.85 -4.87 -28.05
N ILE A 153 9.80 -4.05 -29.10
CA ILE A 153 9.66 -4.52 -30.49
C ILE A 153 11.07 -4.83 -31.00
N MET A 154 11.35 -6.10 -31.25
CA MET A 154 12.64 -6.56 -31.73
C MET A 154 12.86 -6.17 -33.20
N THR A 155 14.03 -5.65 -33.51
CA THR A 155 14.54 -5.45 -34.87
C THR A 155 15.14 -6.74 -35.44
N GLU A 156 15.44 -6.77 -36.74
CA GLU A 156 16.08 -7.94 -37.38
C GLU A 156 17.44 -8.27 -36.75
N ASP A 157 18.20 -7.25 -36.35
CA ASP A 157 19.49 -7.42 -35.68
C ASP A 157 19.30 -8.01 -34.27
N ASP A 158 18.27 -7.60 -33.53
CA ASP A 158 17.97 -8.17 -32.20
C ASP A 158 17.56 -9.64 -32.30
N VAL A 159 16.85 -10.00 -33.37
CA VAL A 159 16.50 -11.40 -33.65
C VAL A 159 17.74 -12.20 -34.03
N ALA A 160 18.66 -11.65 -34.83
CA ALA A 160 19.89 -12.33 -35.20
C ALA A 160 20.79 -12.61 -33.98
N GLU A 161 20.93 -11.63 -33.08
CA GLU A 161 21.65 -11.75 -31.82
C GLU A 161 21.02 -12.81 -30.91
N MET A 162 19.70 -12.77 -30.71
CA MET A 162 18.98 -13.78 -29.94
C MET A 162 19.19 -15.19 -30.50
N ARG A 163 19.20 -15.34 -31.83
CA ARG A 163 19.42 -16.64 -32.49
C ARG A 163 20.86 -17.13 -32.35
N ALA A 164 21.84 -16.24 -32.40
CA ALA A 164 23.24 -16.60 -32.14
C ALA A 164 23.45 -17.02 -30.67
N GLN A 165 22.83 -16.29 -29.74
CA GLN A 165 22.86 -16.64 -28.32
C GLN A 165 22.22 -18.01 -28.05
N GLN A 166 21.10 -18.33 -28.71
CA GLN A 166 20.46 -19.65 -28.60
C GLN A 166 21.35 -20.78 -29.14
N ARG A 167 22.06 -20.56 -30.27
CA ARG A 167 22.98 -21.54 -30.83
C ARG A 167 24.21 -21.75 -29.95
N LEU A 168 24.70 -20.67 -29.32
CA LEU A 168 25.76 -20.76 -28.32
C LEU A 168 25.34 -21.61 -27.11
N GLU A 169 24.17 -21.32 -26.53
CA GLU A 169 23.64 -22.09 -25.39
C GLU A 169 23.36 -23.56 -25.75
N GLU A 170 23.02 -23.85 -27.01
CA GLU A 170 22.85 -25.21 -27.53
C GLU A 170 24.19 -25.92 -27.68
N ALA A 171 25.19 -25.28 -28.28
CA ALA A 171 26.54 -25.82 -28.42
C ALA A 171 27.21 -26.08 -27.05
N GLU A 172 27.03 -25.19 -26.08
CA GLU A 172 27.50 -25.37 -24.70
C GLU A 172 26.80 -26.55 -24.00
N ARG A 173 25.50 -26.72 -24.23
CA ARG A 173 24.72 -27.83 -23.68
C ARG A 173 25.13 -29.17 -24.28
N ASP A 174 25.42 -29.18 -25.58
CA ASP A 174 25.80 -30.38 -26.34
C ASP A 174 27.30 -30.71 -26.21
N GLY A 175 28.09 -29.81 -25.60
CA GLY A 175 29.53 -29.98 -25.40
C GLY A 175 30.35 -29.75 -26.67
N ASP A 176 29.79 -29.08 -27.67
CA ASP A 176 30.48 -28.68 -28.89
C ASP A 176 31.28 -27.39 -28.64
N LEU A 177 32.52 -27.56 -28.18
CA LEU A 177 33.43 -26.45 -27.90
C LEU A 177 33.73 -25.60 -29.14
N GLN A 178 33.77 -26.21 -30.32
CA GLN A 178 34.08 -25.50 -31.56
C GLN A 178 32.87 -24.67 -32.02
N GLY A 179 31.67 -25.24 -31.96
CA GLY A 179 30.43 -24.49 -32.23
C GLY A 179 30.19 -23.34 -31.25
N ALA A 180 30.57 -23.50 -29.98
CA ALA A 180 30.47 -22.44 -28.98
C ALA A 180 31.47 -21.29 -29.25
N GLU A 181 32.72 -21.63 -29.63
CA GLU A 181 33.73 -20.62 -30.00
C GLU A 181 33.31 -19.83 -31.25
N ASP A 182 32.81 -20.51 -32.30
CA ASP A 182 32.37 -19.89 -33.54
C ASP A 182 31.19 -18.90 -33.32
N GLU A 183 30.21 -19.26 -32.49
CA GLU A 183 29.07 -18.36 -32.20
C GLU A 183 29.45 -17.21 -31.24
N LEU A 184 30.42 -17.41 -30.34
CA LEU A 184 30.99 -16.32 -29.54
C LEU A 184 31.71 -15.29 -30.43
N GLU A 185 32.44 -15.73 -31.45
CA GLU A 185 33.05 -14.82 -32.43
C GLU A 185 31.99 -14.07 -33.24
N ASN A 186 30.91 -14.74 -33.62
CA ASN A 186 29.78 -14.13 -34.32
C ASN A 186 29.11 -13.02 -33.49
N LEU A 187 28.87 -13.26 -32.19
CA LEU A 187 28.34 -12.25 -31.26
C LEU A 187 29.27 -11.04 -31.14
N ARG A 188 30.58 -11.25 -31.01
CA ARG A 188 31.58 -10.17 -30.96
C ARG A 188 31.62 -9.36 -32.25
N TRP A 189 31.47 -10.01 -33.40
CA TRP A 189 31.40 -9.32 -34.69
C TRP A 189 30.15 -8.45 -34.80
N MET A 190 28.99 -8.95 -34.35
CA MET A 190 27.73 -8.18 -34.32
C MET A 190 27.82 -6.97 -33.36
N GLU A 191 28.43 -7.14 -32.18
CA GLU A 191 28.66 -6.05 -31.23
C GLU A 191 29.60 -4.98 -31.80
N SER A 192 30.70 -5.39 -32.43
CA SER A 192 31.65 -4.48 -33.09
C SER A 192 30.97 -3.68 -34.21
N ARG A 193 30.09 -4.32 -34.98
CA ARG A 193 29.33 -3.67 -36.04
C ARG A 193 28.31 -2.66 -35.49
N ARG A 194 27.64 -2.99 -34.38
CA ARG A 194 26.70 -2.09 -33.70
C ARG A 194 27.42 -0.85 -33.16
N LEU A 195 28.60 -1.01 -32.56
CA LEU A 195 29.43 0.10 -32.08
C LEU A 195 29.86 1.03 -33.23
N ALA A 196 30.29 0.47 -34.36
CA ALA A 196 30.67 1.26 -35.53
C ALA A 196 29.49 2.04 -36.14
N GLN A 197 28.27 1.48 -36.09
CA GLN A 197 27.06 2.17 -36.55
C GLN A 197 26.64 3.31 -35.61
N LEU A 198 26.84 3.16 -34.31
CA LEU A 198 26.58 4.22 -33.32
C LEU A 198 27.59 5.37 -33.46
N GLU A 199 28.88 5.06 -33.67
CA GLU A 199 29.92 6.07 -33.92
C GLU A 199 29.64 6.87 -35.21
N GLN A 200 29.10 6.23 -36.26
CA GLN A 200 28.71 6.94 -37.49
C GLN A 200 27.46 7.81 -37.33
N ALA A 201 26.55 7.48 -36.41
CA ALA A 201 25.31 8.24 -36.21
C ALA A 201 25.53 9.54 -35.43
N ASP A 202 26.55 9.62 -34.57
CA ASP A 202 26.90 10.83 -33.80
C ASP A 202 27.61 11.91 -34.65
N ASP A 203 28.24 11.54 -35.77
CA ASP A 203 28.95 12.47 -36.66
C ASP A 203 28.02 13.25 -37.63
N ASP A 204 26.75 12.88 -37.75
CA ASP A 204 25.78 13.45 -38.71
C ASP A 204 24.82 14.50 -38.10
N ILE A 205 25.07 14.96 -36.87
CA ILE A 205 24.27 16.02 -36.24
C ILE A 205 24.65 17.40 -36.83
N VAL A 206 23.94 17.80 -37.90
CA VAL A 206 23.96 19.19 -38.39
C VAL A 206 23.15 20.07 -37.41
N CYS A 207 23.84 20.79 -36.53
CA CYS A 207 23.24 21.88 -35.75
C CYS A 207 22.93 23.06 -36.68
N GLU A 208 21.72 23.12 -37.25
CA GLU A 208 21.23 24.35 -37.87
C GLU A 208 21.01 25.42 -36.78
N GLY A 209 21.90 26.41 -36.74
CA GLY A 209 21.80 27.56 -35.84
C GLY A 209 20.66 28.49 -36.28
N ASP A 210 19.58 28.51 -35.50
CA ASP A 210 18.48 29.46 -35.61
C ASP A 210 18.86 30.77 -34.88
N ASP A 211 19.50 31.70 -35.59
CA ASP A 211 19.72 33.09 -35.13
C ASP A 211 18.53 33.98 -35.53
N SER A 212 17.42 33.79 -34.83
CA SER A 212 16.26 34.70 -34.86
C SER A 212 16.35 35.73 -33.73
N LEU A 213 17.09 36.83 -33.94
CA LEU A 213 16.95 38.05 -33.15
C LEU A 213 17.05 39.32 -34.02
N MET A 214 15.95 39.64 -34.70
CA MET A 214 15.67 41.00 -35.17
C MET A 214 14.52 41.60 -34.33
N THR A 215 14.90 42.33 -33.29
CA THR A 215 14.10 43.39 -32.66
C THR A 215 15.05 44.59 -32.54
N GLY A 216 14.93 45.65 -33.32
CA GLY A 216 13.80 46.59 -33.29
C GLY A 216 14.24 47.81 -32.48
N THR A 217 14.74 48.85 -33.16
CA THR A 217 14.93 50.21 -32.63
C THR A 217 14.03 51.18 -33.36
#